data_AF-A0A089WLS7-F1
#
_entry.id   AF-A0A089WLS7-F1
#
_cell.length_a   1.000
_cell.length_b   1.000
_cell.length_c   1.000
_cell.angle_alpha   90.00
_cell.angle_beta   90.00
_cell.angle_gamma   90.00
#
_symmetry.space_group_name_H-M   'P 1'
#
loop_
_entity.id
_entity.type
_entity.pdbx_description
1 polymer ?
#
loop_
_entity_poly.entity_id
_entity_poly.type
_entity_poly.pdbx_seq_one_letter_code
_entity_poly.pdbx_strand_id
1 'polypeptide(L)'
;MTPKTLLALSLLPLAADAGWSQNQLNDPSQPGPITFYTQPASPTRGHGPGLELMVIDSHDGEPAALLNFADGGPDSCQGEQGTACTAKVRFDQGATTELKVLGNADGKLVPADMGAFTGALLHARSLTVEVAFSGKPVHYRFDLPPLNIEQSRPATVTIIGFDLGRAYPDKKPALNKGKSANGSTCYDGKNVANALAGNTAAAVTLCFYKDVLYSALVTPGSERSYNAAYSYFSERFGEPPADSPVLFWPDVDTRMNRTQTQVIAFISEDGTFDSPFIITDRRWSLLAPPVK
;
A
#
# COMPACT_ATOMS: atom_id res chain seq x y z
N MET A 1 44.36 -12.35 -55.68
CA MET A 1 42.95 -12.33 -55.24
C MET A 1 42.90 -12.86 -53.83
N THR A 2 42.80 -11.97 -52.85
CA THR A 2 42.76 -12.28 -51.41
C THR A 2 41.42 -11.75 -50.90
N PRO A 3 40.51 -12.59 -50.38
CA PRO A 3 39.25 -12.09 -49.87
C PRO A 3 39.47 -11.39 -48.53
N LYS A 4 38.94 -10.17 -48.45
CA LYS A 4 38.77 -9.37 -47.25
C LYS A 4 37.77 -10.06 -46.32
N THR A 5 38.21 -10.47 -45.14
CA THR A 5 37.30 -10.83 -44.05
C THR A 5 37.00 -9.56 -43.24
N LEU A 6 35.84 -8.95 -43.52
CA LEU A 6 35.26 -7.91 -42.69
C LEU A 6 34.78 -8.56 -41.38
N LEU A 7 35.43 -8.23 -40.27
CA LEU A 7 34.90 -8.48 -38.93
C LEU A 7 33.68 -7.56 -38.76
N ALA A 8 32.48 -8.13 -38.90
CA ALA A 8 31.26 -7.44 -38.49
C ALA A 8 31.20 -7.47 -36.95
N LEU A 9 31.53 -6.34 -36.32
CA LEU A 9 31.17 -6.06 -34.94
C LEU A 9 29.64 -6.05 -34.87
N SER A 10 29.04 -7.15 -34.45
CA SER A 10 27.65 -7.17 -34.02
C SER A 10 27.56 -6.43 -32.69
N LEU A 11 27.33 -5.11 -32.76
CA LEU A 11 26.78 -4.34 -31.67
C LEU A 11 25.35 -4.86 -31.43
N LEU A 12 25.24 -5.85 -30.55
CA LEU A 12 23.94 -6.18 -29.96
C LEU A 12 23.47 -4.93 -29.21
N PRO A 13 22.27 -4.40 -29.51
CA PRO A 13 21.68 -3.38 -28.66
C PRO A 13 21.47 -4.04 -27.29
N LEU A 14 22.18 -3.55 -26.28
CA LEU A 14 21.84 -3.75 -24.87
C LEU A 14 20.50 -3.04 -24.63
N ALA A 15 19.40 -3.64 -25.09
CA ALA A 15 18.11 -3.42 -24.48
C ALA A 15 18.21 -4.09 -23.11
N ALA A 16 18.64 -3.34 -22.11
CA ALA A 16 18.36 -3.70 -20.74
C ALA A 16 16.83 -3.73 -20.62
N ASP A 17 16.26 -4.93 -20.57
CA ASP A 17 14.84 -5.09 -20.35
C ASP A 17 14.50 -4.37 -19.05
N ALA A 18 13.77 -3.27 -19.15
CA ALA A 18 13.26 -2.49 -18.01
C ALA A 18 12.12 -3.22 -17.27
N GLY A 19 12.08 -4.55 -17.39
CA GLY A 19 11.07 -5.43 -16.83
C GLY A 19 11.52 -6.07 -15.53
N TRP A 20 10.60 -6.81 -14.91
CA TRP A 20 10.90 -7.63 -13.74
C TRP A 20 11.75 -8.83 -14.15
N SER A 21 12.88 -9.03 -13.45
CA SER A 21 13.58 -10.31 -13.45
C SER A 21 12.85 -11.26 -12.50
N GLN A 22 12.44 -12.43 -13.01
CA GLN A 22 11.74 -13.44 -12.22
C GLN A 22 12.68 -14.60 -11.86
N ASN A 23 12.74 -14.94 -10.58
CA ASN A 23 13.46 -16.10 -10.06
C ASN A 23 12.54 -16.94 -9.19
N GLN A 24 12.79 -18.25 -9.10
CA GLN A 24 12.04 -19.14 -8.21
C GLN A 24 12.98 -19.87 -7.27
N LEU A 25 12.58 -19.98 -6.01
CA LEU A 25 13.23 -20.80 -5.00
C LEU A 25 12.26 -21.89 -4.57
N ASN A 26 12.69 -23.14 -4.72
CA ASN A 26 11.99 -24.26 -4.11
C ASN A 26 12.49 -24.43 -2.68
N ASP A 27 11.68 -24.01 -1.71
CA ASP A 27 11.93 -24.28 -0.29
C ASP A 27 11.24 -25.61 0.09
N PRO A 28 11.99 -26.66 0.45
CA PRO A 28 11.40 -27.96 0.83
C PRO A 28 10.50 -27.88 2.07
N SER A 29 10.58 -26.81 2.85
CA SER A 29 9.78 -26.59 4.07
C SER A 29 8.45 -25.88 3.81
N GLN A 30 8.22 -25.36 2.60
CA GLN A 30 6.98 -24.68 2.22
C GLN A 30 6.24 -25.41 1.10
N PRO A 31 4.89 -25.32 1.07
CA PRO A 31 4.11 -25.87 -0.03
C PRO A 31 4.27 -24.99 -1.28
N GLY A 32 5.25 -25.32 -2.12
CA GLY A 32 5.41 -24.72 -3.45
C GLY A 32 6.61 -23.77 -3.60
N PRO A 33 6.87 -23.30 -4.83
CA PRO A 33 7.97 -22.38 -5.10
C PRO A 33 7.66 -20.97 -4.60
N ILE A 34 8.62 -20.34 -3.92
CA ILE A 34 8.61 -18.90 -3.65
C ILE A 34 9.12 -18.20 -4.90
N THR A 35 8.36 -17.24 -5.43
CA THR A 35 8.74 -16.47 -6.61
C THR A 35 9.25 -15.09 -6.20
N PHE A 36 10.39 -14.69 -6.75
CA PHE A 36 11.03 -13.39 -6.55
C PHE A 36 10.96 -12.61 -7.85
N TYR A 37 10.48 -11.38 -7.77
CA TYR A 37 10.53 -10.42 -8.86
C TYR A 37 11.49 -9.30 -8.45
N THR A 38 12.55 -9.08 -9.21
CA THR A 38 13.52 -8.03 -8.93
C THR A 38 13.61 -7.02 -10.06
N GLN A 39 13.86 -5.77 -9.70
CA GLN A 39 14.15 -4.70 -10.64
C GLN A 39 15.28 -3.84 -10.08
N PRO A 40 16.44 -3.76 -10.76
CA PRO A 40 17.51 -2.87 -10.34
C PRO A 40 17.24 -1.43 -10.80
N ALA A 41 17.73 -0.46 -10.03
CA ALA A 41 17.78 0.94 -10.38
C ALA A 41 19.13 1.56 -9.98
N SER A 42 19.66 2.40 -10.84
CA SER A 42 20.80 3.26 -10.51
C SER A 42 20.30 4.62 -9.99
N PRO A 43 21.13 5.35 -9.21
CA PRO A 43 20.83 6.72 -8.85
C PRO A 43 20.56 7.59 -10.08
N THR A 44 19.49 8.36 -10.05
CA THR A 44 19.09 9.26 -11.16
C THR A 44 20.15 10.30 -11.52
N ARG A 45 21.04 10.65 -10.59
CA ARG A 45 22.17 11.58 -10.79
C ARG A 45 23.52 10.86 -10.89
N GLY A 46 23.55 9.54 -11.05
CA GLY A 46 24.77 8.73 -11.26
C GLY A 46 25.72 8.61 -10.07
N HIS A 47 25.35 9.12 -8.89
CA HIS A 47 26.16 9.07 -7.66
C HIS A 47 25.40 8.34 -6.56
N GLY A 48 26.02 7.31 -5.97
CA GLY A 48 25.44 6.49 -4.90
C GLY A 48 25.41 4.98 -5.23
N PRO A 49 25.04 4.12 -4.26
CA PRO A 49 24.92 2.68 -4.48
C PRO A 49 23.75 2.36 -5.41
N GLY A 50 23.79 1.18 -6.04
CA GLY A 50 22.63 0.63 -6.74
C GLY A 50 21.53 0.21 -5.75
N LEU A 51 20.27 0.31 -6.18
CA LEU A 51 19.10 -0.11 -5.41
C LEU A 51 18.30 -1.13 -6.22
N GLU A 52 18.00 -2.26 -5.61
CA GLU A 52 17.11 -3.27 -6.15
C GLU A 52 15.78 -3.24 -5.42
N LEU A 53 14.68 -3.19 -6.18
CA LEU A 53 13.34 -3.42 -5.68
C LEU A 53 13.03 -4.91 -5.84
N MET A 54 12.61 -5.56 -4.77
CA MET A 54 12.26 -6.98 -4.76
C MET A 54 10.84 -7.19 -4.26
N VAL A 55 10.06 -7.98 -4.98
CA VAL A 55 8.75 -8.50 -4.56
C VAL A 55 8.86 -10.01 -4.38
N ILE A 56 8.38 -10.51 -3.26
CA ILE A 56 8.40 -11.92 -2.87
C ILE A 56 6.95 -12.39 -2.84
N ASP A 57 6.65 -13.42 -3.62
CA ASP A 57 5.35 -14.05 -3.72
C ASP A 57 5.45 -15.53 -3.33
N SER A 58 4.91 -15.85 -2.16
CA SER A 58 4.81 -17.21 -1.64
C SER A 58 3.50 -17.89 -2.02
N HIS A 59 2.64 -17.27 -2.85
CA HIS A 59 1.32 -17.77 -3.24
C HIS A 59 0.34 -17.98 -2.08
N ASP A 60 0.58 -17.34 -0.94
CA ASP A 60 -0.30 -17.32 0.24
C ASP A 60 -1.26 -16.11 0.25
N GLY A 61 -1.16 -15.24 -0.75
CA GLY A 61 -1.92 -14.00 -0.85
C GLY A 61 -1.39 -12.86 0.03
N GLU A 62 -0.20 -13.00 0.62
CA GLU A 62 0.49 -11.95 1.38
C GLU A 62 1.89 -11.64 0.82
N PRO A 63 1.99 -11.18 -0.44
CA PRO A 63 3.28 -10.83 -1.02
C PRO A 63 3.97 -9.72 -0.21
N ALA A 64 5.29 -9.82 -0.13
CA ALA A 64 6.14 -8.85 0.53
C ALA A 64 6.98 -8.08 -0.49
N ALA A 65 7.35 -6.84 -0.18
CA ALA A 65 8.26 -6.07 -0.99
C ALA A 65 9.35 -5.43 -0.12
N LEU A 66 10.56 -5.36 -0.64
CA LEU A 66 11.70 -4.77 0.06
C LEU A 66 12.60 -3.99 -0.91
N LEU A 67 13.42 -3.13 -0.33
CA LEU A 67 14.45 -2.38 -1.04
C LEU A 67 15.81 -2.92 -0.60
N ASN A 68 16.67 -3.27 -1.56
CA ASN A 68 17.96 -3.90 -1.30
C ASN A 68 19.08 -3.06 -1.93
N PHE A 69 20.00 -2.55 -1.12
CA PHE A 69 21.16 -1.82 -1.64
C PHE A 69 22.32 -2.77 -1.93
N ALA A 70 22.97 -2.59 -3.08
CA ALA A 70 24.07 -3.46 -3.50
C ALA A 70 25.30 -3.36 -2.59
N ASP A 71 25.59 -2.17 -2.05
CA ASP A 71 26.80 -1.87 -1.29
C ASP A 71 26.47 -1.03 -0.04
N GLY A 72 25.91 -1.69 0.98
CA GLY A 72 25.60 -1.08 2.27
C GLY A 72 24.32 -0.25 2.30
N GLY A 73 23.68 -0.19 3.48
CA GLY A 73 22.44 0.56 3.68
C GLY A 73 22.65 2.07 3.86
N PRO A 74 21.57 2.88 3.86
CA PRO A 74 21.65 4.30 4.19
C PRO A 74 22.17 4.49 5.61
N ASP A 75 23.02 5.49 5.86
CA ASP A 75 23.66 5.73 7.16
C ASP A 75 22.67 5.78 8.33
N SER A 76 21.47 6.35 8.12
CA SER A 76 20.39 6.41 9.12
C SER A 76 19.77 5.05 9.46
N CYS A 77 20.03 4.05 8.64
CA CYS A 77 19.51 2.69 8.75
C CYS A 77 20.62 1.67 9.08
N GLN A 78 21.88 2.11 9.20
CA GLN A 78 23.01 1.26 9.60
C GLN A 78 23.00 1.12 11.13
N GLY A 79 22.61 -0.06 11.61
CA GLY A 79 22.52 -0.40 13.04
C GLY A 79 22.19 -1.88 13.24
N GLU A 80 21.87 -2.28 14.47
CA GLU A 80 21.38 -3.65 14.75
C GLU A 80 20.12 -3.96 13.92
N GLN A 81 19.86 -5.24 13.66
CA GLN A 81 18.67 -5.67 12.92
C GLN A 81 17.39 -5.02 13.48
N GLY A 82 16.64 -4.33 12.62
CA GLY A 82 15.40 -3.66 13.01
C GLY A 82 15.58 -2.20 13.40
N THR A 83 16.73 -1.59 13.13
CA THR A 83 16.92 -0.13 13.23
C THR A 83 15.91 0.57 12.32
N ALA A 84 15.05 1.39 12.91
CA ALA A 84 14.02 2.12 12.17
C ALA A 84 14.62 3.38 11.55
N CYS A 85 14.33 3.60 10.28
CA CYS A 85 14.68 4.82 9.56
C CYS A 85 13.56 5.20 8.60
N THR A 86 13.72 6.30 7.87
CA THR A 86 12.72 6.80 6.92
C THR A 86 13.30 6.85 5.51
N ALA A 87 12.48 6.45 4.55
CA ALA A 87 12.68 6.70 3.13
C ALA A 87 11.50 7.53 2.63
N LYS A 88 11.73 8.43 1.68
CA LYS A 88 10.62 9.12 1.01
C LYS A 88 10.25 8.37 -0.25
N VAL A 89 8.98 8.05 -0.40
CA VAL A 89 8.46 7.32 -1.56
C VAL A 89 7.38 8.13 -2.24
N ARG A 90 7.28 8.00 -3.55
CA ARG A 90 6.19 8.56 -4.34
C ARG A 90 5.81 7.56 -5.43
N PHE A 91 4.57 7.10 -5.40
CA PHE A 91 3.99 6.27 -6.46
C PHE A 91 3.28 7.15 -7.47
N ASP A 92 3.46 6.84 -8.77
CA ASP A 92 2.88 7.60 -9.88
C ASP A 92 3.08 9.13 -9.73
N GLN A 93 2.01 9.91 -9.90
CA GLN A 93 1.96 11.35 -9.65
C GLN A 93 1.35 11.67 -8.27
N GLY A 94 1.35 10.70 -7.36
CA GLY A 94 0.85 10.84 -6.00
C GLY A 94 1.70 11.78 -5.14
N ALA A 95 1.30 11.92 -3.88
CA ALA A 95 2.07 12.67 -2.90
C ALA A 95 3.37 11.93 -2.54
N THR A 96 4.41 12.69 -2.19
CA THR A 96 5.60 12.13 -1.55
C THR A 96 5.27 11.84 -0.08
N THR A 97 5.47 10.61 0.34
CA THR A 97 5.18 10.13 1.70
C THR A 97 6.46 9.62 2.36
N GLU A 98 6.63 9.92 3.65
CA GLU A 98 7.67 9.29 4.46
C GLU A 98 7.24 7.87 4.84
N LEU A 99 8.00 6.90 4.36
CA LEU A 99 7.85 5.49 4.67
C LEU A 99 8.82 5.12 5.78
N LYS A 100 8.29 4.63 6.90
CA LYS A 100 9.11 3.99 7.93
C LYS A 100 9.60 2.64 7.39
N VAL A 101 10.89 2.39 7.48
CA VAL A 101 11.53 1.14 7.05
C VAL A 101 12.43 0.60 8.16
N LEU A 102 12.57 -0.71 8.20
CA LEU A 102 13.45 -1.44 9.10
C LEU A 102 14.68 -1.87 8.32
N GLY A 103 15.85 -1.38 8.74
CA GLY A 103 17.13 -1.73 8.14
C GLY A 103 17.73 -3.00 8.75
N ASN A 104 18.54 -3.70 7.96
CA ASN A 104 19.49 -4.69 8.45
C ASN A 104 20.93 -4.33 8.00
N ALA A 105 21.92 -5.05 8.56
CA ALA A 105 23.33 -4.83 8.25
C ALA A 105 23.70 -5.10 6.78
N ASP A 106 22.89 -5.89 6.06
CA ASP A 106 23.11 -6.25 4.65
C ASP A 106 22.57 -5.18 3.68
N GLY A 107 22.05 -4.06 4.17
CA GLY A 107 21.49 -3.01 3.32
C GLY A 107 20.07 -3.28 2.82
N LYS A 108 19.36 -4.25 3.41
CA LYS A 108 17.93 -4.48 3.13
C LYS A 108 17.08 -3.56 3.99
N LEU A 109 16.13 -2.89 3.35
CA LEU A 109 15.12 -2.06 3.98
C LEU A 109 13.75 -2.71 3.78
N VAL A 110 13.10 -3.01 4.90
CA VAL A 110 11.78 -3.64 4.94
C VAL A 110 10.75 -2.57 5.34
N PRO A 111 9.78 -2.23 4.49
CA PRO A 111 8.69 -1.34 4.85
C PRO A 111 7.96 -1.79 6.12
N ALA A 112 7.78 -0.88 7.07
CA ALA A 112 7.03 -1.17 8.28
C ALA A 112 5.53 -1.34 7.99
N ASP A 113 5.01 -0.66 6.97
CA ASP A 113 3.68 -0.92 6.42
C ASP A 113 3.79 -1.69 5.10
N MET A 114 4.03 -2.99 5.25
CA MET A 114 4.25 -3.90 4.13
C MET A 114 3.00 -4.01 3.26
N GLY A 115 1.81 -4.09 3.86
CA GLY A 115 0.55 -4.21 3.14
C GLY A 115 0.29 -3.00 2.23
N ALA A 116 0.48 -1.78 2.75
CA ALA A 116 0.33 -0.58 1.95
C ALA A 116 1.39 -0.44 0.86
N PHE A 117 2.65 -0.74 1.18
CA PHE A 117 3.75 -0.60 0.23
C PHE A 117 3.65 -1.61 -0.93
N THR A 118 3.48 -2.90 -0.64
CA THR A 118 3.31 -3.92 -1.68
C THR A 118 2.04 -3.69 -2.48
N GLY A 119 0.92 -3.37 -1.83
CA GLY A 119 -0.33 -3.08 -2.54
C GLY A 119 -0.21 -1.91 -3.51
N ALA A 120 0.44 -0.82 -3.09
CA ALA A 120 0.69 0.31 -3.96
C ALA A 120 1.60 -0.04 -5.14
N LEU A 121 2.63 -0.85 -4.90
CA LEU A 121 3.57 -1.31 -5.93
C LEU A 121 2.87 -2.14 -7.01
N LEU A 122 1.96 -3.04 -6.63
CA LEU A 122 1.22 -3.89 -7.60
C LEU A 122 0.24 -3.10 -8.48
N HIS A 123 -0.17 -1.89 -8.06
CA HIS A 123 -1.14 -1.06 -8.77
C HIS A 123 -0.54 0.20 -9.44
N ALA A 124 0.68 0.57 -9.07
CA ALA A 124 1.39 1.70 -9.64
C ALA A 124 2.01 1.38 -11.00
N ARG A 125 2.37 2.43 -11.74
CA ARG A 125 3.20 2.35 -12.95
C ARG A 125 4.61 2.87 -12.74
N SER A 126 4.84 3.61 -11.66
CA SER A 126 6.17 4.11 -11.32
C SER A 126 6.32 4.31 -9.82
N LEU A 127 7.55 4.17 -9.34
CA LEU A 127 7.95 4.46 -7.96
C LEU A 127 9.21 5.33 -7.99
N THR A 128 9.18 6.43 -7.25
CA THR A 128 10.37 7.19 -6.90
C THR A 128 10.71 6.92 -5.44
N VAL A 129 11.98 6.64 -5.15
CA VAL A 129 12.50 6.48 -3.79
C VAL A 129 13.60 7.51 -3.56
N GLU A 130 13.54 8.22 -2.44
CA GLU A 130 14.59 9.12 -1.95
C GLU A 130 15.07 8.64 -0.59
N VAL A 131 16.37 8.40 -0.47
CA VAL A 131 17.01 7.98 0.79
C VAL A 131 18.33 8.74 0.94
N ALA A 132 18.69 9.09 2.18
CA ALA A 132 19.89 9.87 2.45
C ALA A 132 21.11 8.97 2.71
N PHE A 133 22.20 9.23 2.00
CA PHE A 133 23.53 8.63 2.24
C PHE A 133 24.49 9.75 2.63
N SER A 134 25.11 9.65 3.81
CA SER A 134 26.00 10.68 4.37
C SER A 134 25.41 12.09 4.33
N GLY A 135 24.13 12.18 4.70
CA GLY A 135 23.36 13.43 4.72
C GLY A 135 22.94 13.96 3.35
N LYS A 136 23.28 13.27 2.25
CA LYS A 136 22.90 13.68 0.89
C LYS A 136 21.75 12.82 0.35
N PRO A 137 20.66 13.43 -0.16
CA PRO A 137 19.56 12.67 -0.74
C PRO A 137 19.99 12.02 -2.06
N VAL A 138 19.74 10.72 -2.18
CA VAL A 138 19.92 9.93 -3.39
C VAL A 138 18.55 9.48 -3.87
N HIS A 139 18.28 9.68 -5.16
CA HIS A 139 16.97 9.41 -5.76
C HIS A 139 17.05 8.28 -6.77
N TYR A 140 16.11 7.36 -6.67
CA TYR A 140 15.93 6.21 -7.54
C TYR A 140 14.56 6.27 -8.20
N ARG A 141 14.48 5.74 -9.43
CA ARG A 141 13.23 5.63 -10.17
C ARG A 141 13.09 4.21 -10.70
N PHE A 142 11.91 3.65 -10.47
CA PHE A 142 11.46 2.38 -11.03
C PHE A 142 10.28 2.66 -11.96
N ASP A 143 10.32 2.08 -13.15
CA ASP A 143 9.15 1.97 -14.02
C ASP A 143 8.56 0.59 -13.77
N LEU A 144 7.33 0.53 -13.27
CA LEU A 144 6.72 -0.68 -12.72
C LEU A 144 5.76 -1.29 -13.75
N PRO A 145 6.20 -2.25 -14.58
CA PRO A 145 5.27 -3.03 -15.38
C PRO A 145 4.37 -3.86 -14.46
N PRO A 146 3.12 -4.14 -14.88
CA PRO A 146 2.17 -4.89 -14.06
C PRO A 146 2.73 -6.26 -13.64
N LEU A 147 2.56 -6.59 -12.37
CA LEU A 147 2.80 -7.93 -11.82
C LEU A 147 1.47 -8.62 -11.59
N ASN A 148 1.31 -9.82 -12.13
CA ASN A 148 0.14 -10.66 -11.88
C ASN A 148 0.36 -11.47 -10.59
N ILE A 149 0.36 -10.78 -9.46
CA ILE A 149 0.45 -11.39 -8.12
C ILE A 149 -0.90 -11.21 -7.44
N GLU A 150 -1.44 -12.30 -6.91
CA GLU A 150 -2.66 -12.22 -6.12
C GLU A 150 -2.35 -11.73 -4.70
N GLN A 151 -3.07 -10.70 -4.27
CA GLN A 151 -3.17 -10.35 -2.86
C GLN A 151 -4.50 -10.87 -2.34
N SER A 152 -4.46 -11.66 -1.26
CA SER A 152 -5.65 -12.07 -0.54
C SER A 152 -6.48 -10.84 -0.23
N ARG A 153 -7.81 -10.94 -0.24
CA ARG A 153 -8.67 -9.85 0.23
C ARG A 153 -9.18 -10.28 1.59
N PRO A 154 -8.83 -9.59 2.69
CA PRO A 154 -9.40 -9.92 3.98
C PRO A 154 -10.93 -9.71 3.96
N ALA A 155 -11.58 -10.08 5.08
CA ALA A 155 -13.03 -9.98 5.26
C ALA A 155 -13.59 -8.70 4.62
N THR A 156 -14.51 -8.88 3.67
CA THR A 156 -15.04 -7.78 2.87
C THR A 156 -15.85 -6.82 3.75
N VAL A 157 -15.49 -5.53 3.72
CA VAL A 157 -16.28 -4.47 4.31
C VAL A 157 -17.15 -3.84 3.23
N THR A 158 -18.46 -3.95 3.39
CA THR A 158 -19.42 -3.39 2.43
C THR A 158 -20.12 -2.17 3.03
N ILE A 159 -20.06 -1.05 2.32
CA ILE A 159 -20.74 0.20 2.70
C ILE A 159 -21.69 0.57 1.56
N ILE A 160 -22.99 0.75 1.84
CA ILE A 160 -24.05 1.03 0.85
C ILE A 160 -24.00 0.17 -0.42
N GLY A 161 -23.65 -1.11 -0.28
CA GLY A 161 -23.56 -2.05 -1.41
C GLY A 161 -22.31 -1.89 -2.28
N PHE A 162 -21.27 -1.26 -1.75
CA PHE A 162 -19.92 -1.19 -2.32
C PHE A 162 -18.92 -1.82 -1.35
N ASP A 163 -18.30 -2.91 -1.81
CA ASP A 163 -17.19 -3.59 -1.17
C ASP A 163 -15.90 -2.76 -1.26
N LEU A 164 -15.26 -2.52 -0.12
CA LEU A 164 -13.95 -1.90 -0.02
C LEU A 164 -12.91 -2.70 -0.84
N GLY A 165 -12.05 -2.00 -1.58
CA GLY A 165 -11.01 -2.59 -2.43
C GLY A 165 -11.49 -3.14 -3.77
N ARG A 166 -12.79 -3.02 -4.08
CA ARG A 166 -13.37 -3.46 -5.36
C ARG A 166 -13.53 -2.31 -6.35
N ALA A 167 -13.33 -2.61 -7.64
CA ALA A 167 -13.53 -1.70 -8.76
C ALA A 167 -15.01 -1.64 -9.19
N TYR A 168 -15.48 -0.43 -9.53
CA TYR A 168 -16.85 -0.13 -9.96
C TYR A 168 -16.86 0.84 -11.17
N PRO A 169 -16.37 0.43 -12.35
CA PRO A 169 -16.29 1.31 -13.52
C PRO A 169 -17.68 1.81 -13.98
N ASP A 170 -18.70 0.96 -13.84
CA ASP A 170 -20.04 1.21 -14.38
C ASP A 170 -21.09 1.52 -13.30
N LYS A 171 -20.71 1.55 -12.02
CA LYS A 171 -21.64 1.71 -10.89
C LYS A 171 -21.21 2.88 -10.02
N LYS A 172 -22.15 3.76 -9.68
CA LYS A 172 -21.93 4.91 -8.79
C LYS A 172 -22.83 4.83 -7.58
N PRO A 173 -22.37 5.25 -6.39
CA PRO A 173 -23.22 5.30 -5.21
C PRO A 173 -24.34 6.33 -5.42
N ALA A 174 -25.52 6.05 -4.87
CA ALA A 174 -26.66 6.96 -4.86
C ALA A 174 -26.47 8.08 -3.82
N LEU A 175 -25.36 8.82 -3.96
CA LEU A 175 -24.91 9.89 -3.09
C LEU A 175 -24.54 11.12 -3.93
N ASN A 176 -24.38 12.29 -3.31
CA ASN A 176 -23.98 13.49 -4.02
C ASN A 176 -22.50 13.40 -4.39
N LYS A 177 -22.17 13.60 -5.67
CA LYS A 177 -20.77 13.62 -6.09
C LYS A 177 -20.07 14.84 -5.48
N GLY A 178 -19.04 14.58 -4.68
CA GLY A 178 -18.15 15.59 -4.10
C GLY A 178 -17.05 16.01 -5.08
N LYS A 179 -15.98 16.62 -4.54
CA LYS A 179 -14.84 17.07 -5.35
C LYS A 179 -13.99 15.87 -5.82
N SER A 180 -13.50 15.94 -7.05
CA SER A 180 -12.50 15.02 -7.59
C SER A 180 -11.11 15.68 -7.54
N ALA A 181 -10.10 14.95 -7.08
CA ALA A 181 -8.71 15.42 -7.05
C ALA A 181 -7.75 14.24 -7.28
N ASN A 182 -6.74 14.45 -8.13
CA ASN A 182 -5.66 13.49 -8.36
C ASN A 182 -6.13 12.05 -8.63
N GLY A 183 -7.16 11.88 -9.47
CA GLY A 183 -7.70 10.55 -9.81
C GLY A 183 -8.64 9.94 -8.75
N SER A 184 -8.84 10.63 -7.62
CA SER A 184 -9.85 10.29 -6.62
C SER A 184 -11.15 11.06 -6.86
N THR A 185 -12.29 10.42 -6.64
CA THR A 185 -13.63 11.00 -6.65
C THR A 185 -14.37 10.54 -5.41
N CYS A 186 -14.82 11.48 -4.58
CA CYS A 186 -15.63 11.19 -3.41
C CYS A 186 -17.11 11.47 -3.64
N TYR A 187 -17.97 10.76 -2.92
CA TYR A 187 -19.41 10.93 -2.92
C TYR A 187 -19.91 11.02 -1.48
N ASP A 188 -20.76 12.00 -1.21
CA ASP A 188 -21.19 12.39 0.14
C ASP A 188 -22.72 12.34 0.25
N GLY A 189 -23.23 11.89 1.39
CA GLY A 189 -24.65 11.95 1.71
C GLY A 189 -24.93 12.12 3.18
N LYS A 190 -26.16 12.54 3.49
CA LYS A 190 -26.68 12.69 4.85
C LYS A 190 -27.88 11.78 5.03
N ASN A 191 -28.09 11.30 6.26
CA ASN A 191 -29.21 10.42 6.63
C ASN A 191 -29.33 9.21 5.68
N VAL A 192 -28.21 8.53 5.47
CA VAL A 192 -28.09 7.45 4.49
C VAL A 192 -28.55 6.14 5.13
N ALA A 193 -29.67 5.60 4.64
CA ALA A 193 -30.22 4.33 5.11
C ALA A 193 -29.33 3.14 4.71
N ASN A 194 -29.26 2.13 5.59
CA ASN A 194 -28.47 0.92 5.38
C ASN A 194 -27.00 1.21 5.01
N ALA A 195 -26.43 2.24 5.63
CA ALA A 195 -25.08 2.71 5.34
C ALA A 195 -24.01 1.67 5.69
N LEU A 196 -24.08 1.16 6.93
CA LEU A 196 -23.18 0.19 7.50
C LEU A 196 -23.95 -0.68 8.49
N ALA A 197 -23.67 -1.98 8.51
CA ALA A 197 -24.33 -2.94 9.42
C ALA A 197 -25.87 -2.84 9.43
N GLY A 198 -26.49 -2.50 8.29
CA GLY A 198 -27.94 -2.36 8.15
C GLY A 198 -28.57 -1.16 8.88
N ASN A 199 -27.78 -0.20 9.37
CA ASN A 199 -28.30 0.97 10.10
C ASN A 199 -28.16 2.27 9.29
N THR A 200 -28.96 3.27 9.66
CA THR A 200 -28.91 4.61 9.06
C THR A 200 -27.76 5.41 9.65
N ALA A 201 -26.89 5.95 8.80
CA ALA A 201 -25.82 6.85 9.22
C ALA A 201 -26.23 8.33 9.03
N ALA A 202 -25.82 9.20 9.94
CA ALA A 202 -26.02 10.64 9.81
C ALA A 202 -25.28 11.21 8.61
N ALA A 203 -24.07 10.73 8.33
CA ALA A 203 -23.30 11.10 7.14
C ALA A 203 -22.47 9.93 6.61
N VAL A 204 -22.30 9.87 5.29
CA VAL A 204 -21.44 8.90 4.61
C VAL A 204 -20.66 9.60 3.53
N THR A 205 -19.36 9.33 3.48
CA THR A 205 -18.47 9.69 2.37
C THR A 205 -17.84 8.41 1.81
N LEU A 206 -17.94 8.18 0.51
CA LEU A 206 -17.22 7.11 -0.19
C LEU A 206 -16.24 7.70 -1.21
N CYS A 207 -14.97 7.32 -1.15
CA CYS A 207 -13.94 7.79 -2.05
C CYS A 207 -13.39 6.67 -2.94
N PHE A 208 -13.37 6.95 -4.25
CA PHE A 208 -12.95 6.02 -5.29
C PHE A 208 -11.71 6.56 -6.00
N TYR A 209 -10.66 5.73 -6.13
CA TYR A 209 -9.47 6.06 -6.89
C TYR A 209 -9.36 5.10 -8.07
N LYS A 210 -9.32 5.62 -9.31
CA LYS A 210 -9.40 4.80 -10.54
C LYS A 210 -10.56 3.78 -10.46
N ASP A 211 -11.74 4.25 -10.03
CA ASP A 211 -12.97 3.47 -9.84
C ASP A 211 -12.92 2.38 -8.74
N VAL A 212 -11.84 2.29 -7.95
CA VAL A 212 -11.75 1.38 -6.79
C VAL A 212 -12.15 2.11 -5.51
N LEU A 213 -13.10 1.55 -4.75
CA LEU A 213 -13.45 2.08 -3.43
C LEU A 213 -12.26 1.86 -2.47
N TYR A 214 -11.55 2.94 -2.13
CA TYR A 214 -10.36 2.84 -1.27
C TYR A 214 -10.59 3.37 0.14
N SER A 215 -11.61 4.21 0.34
CA SER A 215 -11.92 4.74 1.66
C SER A 215 -13.39 5.09 1.81
N ALA A 216 -13.90 4.90 3.02
CA ALA A 216 -15.21 5.35 3.46
C ALA A 216 -15.12 6.05 4.81
N LEU A 217 -15.90 7.11 4.99
CA LEU A 217 -16.20 7.72 6.28
C LEU A 217 -17.67 7.47 6.59
N VAL A 218 -17.98 6.89 7.74
CA VAL A 218 -19.36 6.64 8.16
C VAL A 218 -19.58 7.26 9.53
N THR A 219 -20.39 8.32 9.58
CA THR A 219 -20.78 9.00 10.83
C THR A 219 -22.10 8.42 11.33
N PRO A 220 -22.11 7.69 12.46
CA PRO A 220 -23.31 6.99 12.93
C PRO A 220 -24.47 7.93 13.32
N GLY A 221 -24.18 9.00 14.06
CA GLY A 221 -25.15 9.97 14.59
C GLY A 221 -26.16 9.41 15.61
N SER A 222 -25.98 8.18 16.07
CA SER A 222 -26.78 7.56 17.14
C SER A 222 -26.03 6.40 17.79
N GLU A 223 -26.31 6.15 19.07
CA GLU A 223 -25.73 5.04 19.84
C GLU A 223 -26.00 3.69 19.18
N ARG A 224 -27.24 3.46 18.74
CA ARG A 224 -27.64 2.23 18.05
C ARG A 224 -26.78 1.96 16.82
N SER A 225 -26.57 2.98 15.99
CA SER A 225 -25.79 2.82 14.76
C SER A 225 -24.30 2.66 15.04
N TYR A 226 -23.79 3.33 16.08
CA TYR A 226 -22.42 3.17 16.53
C TYR A 226 -22.16 1.75 17.04
N ASN A 227 -23.00 1.25 17.95
CA ASN A 227 -22.88 -0.10 18.51
C ASN A 227 -22.99 -1.19 17.42
N ALA A 228 -23.88 -1.00 16.44
CA ALA A 228 -23.97 -1.91 15.30
C ALA A 228 -22.70 -1.94 14.44
N ALA A 229 -22.10 -0.76 14.19
CA ALA A 229 -20.82 -0.67 13.47
C ALA A 229 -19.67 -1.29 14.28
N TYR A 230 -19.61 -1.02 15.59
CA TYR A 230 -18.65 -1.64 16.51
C TYR A 230 -18.74 -3.17 16.45
N SER A 231 -19.93 -3.74 16.68
CA SER A 231 -20.13 -5.20 16.62
C SER A 231 -19.78 -5.77 15.24
N TYR A 232 -20.17 -5.08 14.17
CA TYR A 232 -19.84 -5.49 12.79
C TYR A 232 -18.33 -5.62 12.55
N PHE A 233 -17.53 -4.72 13.11
CA PHE A 233 -16.07 -4.75 12.99
C PHE A 233 -15.44 -5.75 13.95
N SER A 234 -15.89 -5.81 15.21
CA SER A 234 -15.38 -6.80 16.17
C SER A 234 -15.61 -8.24 15.72
N GLU A 235 -16.76 -8.55 15.12
CA GLU A 235 -17.05 -9.88 14.55
C GLU A 235 -16.10 -10.25 13.38
N ARG A 236 -15.60 -9.26 12.64
CA ARG A 236 -14.77 -9.47 11.45
C ARG A 236 -13.27 -9.49 11.75
N PHE A 237 -12.85 -8.65 12.68
CA PHE A 237 -11.44 -8.34 12.90
C PHE A 237 -10.96 -8.62 14.33
N GLY A 238 -11.84 -9.12 15.20
CA GLY A 238 -11.58 -9.26 16.64
C GLY A 238 -11.85 -7.96 17.39
N GLU A 239 -11.81 -8.01 18.72
CA GLU A 239 -12.01 -6.82 19.54
C GLU A 239 -10.85 -5.82 19.39
N PRO A 240 -11.13 -4.51 19.38
CA PRO A 240 -10.09 -3.49 19.44
C PRO A 240 -9.48 -3.44 20.85
N PRO A 241 -8.32 -2.79 21.04
CA PRO A 241 -7.73 -2.66 22.37
C PRO A 241 -8.64 -1.94 23.36
N ALA A 242 -8.82 -2.55 24.54
CA ALA A 242 -9.82 -2.15 25.52
C ALA A 242 -9.60 -0.77 26.16
N ASP A 243 -8.38 -0.22 26.10
CA ASP A 243 -7.97 0.97 26.87
C ASP A 243 -7.54 2.16 26.00
N SER A 244 -8.04 2.25 24.75
CA SER A 244 -7.67 3.33 23.84
C SER A 244 -8.85 4.26 23.54
N PRO A 245 -8.68 5.60 23.64
CA PRO A 245 -9.69 6.57 23.18
C PRO A 245 -9.89 6.52 21.64
N VAL A 246 -8.93 5.88 20.95
CA VAL A 246 -8.99 5.58 19.52
C VAL A 246 -9.13 4.07 19.35
N LEU A 247 -10.24 3.63 18.78
CA LEU A 247 -10.44 2.24 18.42
C LEU A 247 -9.86 1.98 17.04
N PHE A 248 -9.19 0.85 16.88
CA PHE A 248 -8.60 0.46 15.61
C PHE A 248 -8.83 -1.02 15.35
N TRP A 249 -9.21 -1.34 14.11
CA TRP A 249 -9.38 -2.71 13.63
C TRP A 249 -8.61 -2.94 12.33
N PRO A 250 -8.05 -4.15 12.17
CA PRO A 250 -7.72 -5.10 13.24
C PRO A 250 -6.74 -4.48 14.24
N ASP A 251 -6.62 -5.08 15.43
CA ASP A 251 -5.51 -4.77 16.33
C ASP A 251 -4.20 -5.11 15.61
N VAL A 252 -3.39 -4.08 15.34
CA VAL A 252 -2.16 -4.25 14.58
C VAL A 252 -1.05 -4.57 15.57
N ASP A 253 -0.93 -5.85 15.91
CA ASP A 253 0.25 -6.32 16.61
C ASP A 253 1.41 -6.49 15.61
N THR A 254 2.63 -6.29 16.08
CA THR A 254 3.93 -6.44 15.39
C THR A 254 4.58 -5.19 14.75
N ARG A 255 5.91 -5.26 14.61
CA ARG A 255 6.77 -4.25 13.97
C ARG A 255 6.51 -4.06 12.46
N MET A 256 5.74 -4.96 11.84
CA MET A 256 5.42 -4.95 10.41
C MET A 256 3.92 -5.14 10.19
N ASN A 257 3.25 -4.11 9.68
CA ASN A 257 1.83 -4.16 9.36
C ASN A 257 1.61 -4.77 7.97
N ARG A 258 0.91 -5.91 7.92
CA ARG A 258 0.47 -6.59 6.68
C ARG A 258 -1.00 -6.41 6.37
N THR A 259 -1.73 -5.78 7.28
CA THR A 259 -3.17 -5.60 7.18
C THR A 259 -3.54 -4.76 5.97
N GLN A 260 -4.55 -5.23 5.22
CA GLN A 260 -5.03 -4.51 4.04
C GLN A 260 -6.25 -3.63 4.32
N THR A 261 -7.08 -3.96 5.31
CA THR A 261 -8.23 -3.14 5.71
C THR A 261 -7.95 -2.52 7.07
N GLN A 262 -8.03 -1.19 7.17
CA GLN A 262 -7.90 -0.48 8.43
C GLN A 262 -9.19 0.28 8.74
N VAL A 263 -9.69 0.11 9.95
CA VAL A 263 -10.80 0.88 10.51
C VAL A 263 -10.29 1.65 11.72
N ILE A 264 -10.59 2.94 11.79
CA ILE A 264 -10.29 3.78 12.94
C ILE A 264 -11.59 4.45 13.38
N ALA A 265 -11.89 4.44 14.67
CA ALA A 265 -13.00 5.16 15.26
C ALA A 265 -12.54 5.91 16.52
N PHE A 266 -13.21 7.01 16.83
CA PHE A 266 -12.94 7.81 18.02
C PHE A 266 -14.12 7.67 18.98
N ILE A 267 -13.82 7.44 20.25
CA ILE A 267 -14.83 7.48 21.31
C ILE A 267 -15.11 8.95 21.61
N SER A 268 -16.37 9.37 21.53
CA SER A 268 -16.71 10.76 21.83
C SER A 268 -16.73 11.01 23.33
N GLU A 269 -15.95 11.98 23.79
CA GLU A 269 -15.86 12.35 25.21
C GLU A 269 -17.14 12.99 25.75
N ASP A 270 -17.93 13.61 24.87
CA ASP A 270 -19.20 14.27 25.19
C ASP A 270 -20.43 13.32 25.09
N GLY A 271 -20.20 12.04 24.80
CA GLY A 271 -21.25 11.04 24.62
C GLY A 271 -22.04 11.18 23.30
N THR A 272 -21.60 12.03 22.37
CA THR A 272 -22.19 12.11 21.03
C THR A 272 -21.67 10.99 20.12
N PHE A 273 -22.35 10.73 19.01
CA PHE A 273 -21.98 9.67 18.06
C PHE A 273 -21.66 10.26 16.68
N ASP A 274 -21.11 11.47 16.69
CA ASP A 274 -20.82 12.28 15.49
C ASP A 274 -19.41 12.07 14.96
N SER A 275 -18.58 11.28 15.66
CA SER A 275 -17.27 10.87 15.18
C SER A 275 -17.39 9.76 14.11
N PRO A 276 -16.72 9.88 12.96
CA PRO A 276 -16.83 8.89 11.90
C PRO A 276 -15.99 7.63 12.19
N PHE A 277 -16.47 6.48 11.71
CA PHE A 277 -15.61 5.35 11.40
C PHE A 277 -14.87 5.66 10.09
N ILE A 278 -13.53 5.70 10.16
CA ILE A 278 -12.62 5.86 9.02
C ILE A 278 -12.23 4.47 8.55
N ILE A 279 -12.71 4.06 7.38
CA ILE A 279 -12.50 2.72 6.82
C ILE A 279 -11.63 2.89 5.57
N THR A 280 -10.51 2.17 5.48
CA THR A 280 -9.53 2.34 4.41
C THR A 280 -8.98 1.00 3.91
N ASP A 281 -8.79 0.91 2.60
CA ASP A 281 -7.97 -0.12 1.97
C ASP A 281 -6.52 0.39 1.90
N ARG A 282 -5.66 -0.16 2.76
CA ARG A 282 -4.25 0.22 2.89
C ARG A 282 -3.48 0.01 1.59
N ARG A 283 -3.88 -0.92 0.71
CA ARG A 283 -3.19 -1.15 -0.58
C ARG A 283 -3.20 0.09 -1.47
N TRP A 284 -4.18 0.97 -1.27
CA TRP A 284 -4.36 2.19 -2.03
C TRP A 284 -3.89 3.44 -1.28
N SER A 285 -3.51 3.34 0.00
CA SER A 285 -3.24 4.50 0.85
C SER A 285 -1.99 5.30 0.45
N LEU A 286 -1.07 4.69 -0.30
CA LEU A 286 0.11 5.39 -0.86
C LEU A 286 -0.10 5.87 -2.31
N LEU A 287 -1.24 5.53 -2.93
CA LEU A 287 -1.61 5.94 -4.29
C LEU A 287 -2.64 7.07 -4.30
N ALA A 288 -3.64 6.94 -3.43
CA ALA A 288 -4.78 7.82 -3.36
C ALA A 288 -4.57 8.93 -2.31
N PRO A 289 -5.10 10.14 -2.54
CA PRO A 289 -5.06 11.18 -1.52
C PRO A 289 -5.86 10.77 -0.28
N PRO A 290 -5.43 11.18 0.93
CA PRO A 290 -6.22 10.96 2.14
C PRO A 290 -7.56 11.67 2.02
N VAL A 291 -8.61 11.06 2.56
CA VAL A 291 -9.92 11.69 2.68
C VAL A 291 -9.83 12.80 3.72
N LYS A 292 -10.33 13.98 3.38
CA LYS A 292 -10.33 15.17 4.24
C LYS A 292 -11.72 15.40 4.81
#